data_AF-A0A4U1EAV7-F1
#
_entry.id   AF-A0A4U1EAV7-F1
#
_cell.length_a   1.000
_cell.length_b   1.000
_cell.length_c   1.000
_cell.angle_alpha   90.00
_cell.angle_beta   90.00
_cell.angle_gamma   90.00
#
_symmetry.space_group_name_H-M   'P 1'
#
loop_
_entity.id
_entity.type
_entity.pdbx_description
1 polymer ?
#
loop_
_entity_poly.entity_id
_entity_poly.type
_entity_poly.pdbx_seq_one_letter_code
_entity_poly.pdbx_strand_id
1 'polypeptide(L)'
;VRPGAMVIMSELSAAPAGSGQGQQKPLRVGFYDIERTLGKGNFAVVKLARHRVTKTQVAIKIIDKTRLDSSNLEKIYREVQIMKLLNHPHIIKLYQ
;
A
#
# COMPACT_ATOMS: atom_id res chain seq x y z
N VAL A 1 -2.37 -19.05 -2.74
CA VAL A 1 -2.48 -17.78 -3.49
C VAL A 1 -1.48 -16.78 -2.91
N ARG A 2 -0.48 -16.36 -3.70
CA ARG A 2 0.56 -15.42 -3.22
C ARG A 2 -0.01 -14.00 -3.18
N PRO A 3 0.09 -13.28 -2.05
CA PRO A 3 -0.37 -11.90 -2.00
C PRO A 3 0.52 -11.03 -2.87
N GLY A 4 -0.09 -10.27 -3.78
CA GLY A 4 0.59 -9.25 -4.57
C GLY A 4 0.91 -8.01 -3.75
N ALA A 5 1.90 -7.23 -4.18
CA ALA A 5 2.17 -5.91 -3.61
C ALA A 5 1.71 -4.80 -4.59
N MET A 6 1.15 -3.72 -4.08
CA MET A 6 0.79 -2.51 -4.85
C MET A 6 1.40 -1.29 -4.14
N VAL A 7 1.94 -0.34 -4.91
CA VAL A 7 2.49 0.91 -4.36
C VAL A 7 1.55 2.06 -4.69
N ILE A 8 1.10 2.78 -3.67
CA ILE A 8 0.21 3.93 -3.82
C ILE A 8 0.92 5.15 -3.24
N MET A 9 1.19 6.12 -4.10
CA MET A 9 1.78 7.39 -3.68
C MET A 9 0.65 8.40 -3.49
N SER A 10 0.22 8.59 -2.25
CA SER A 10 -0.88 9.51 -1.90
C SER A 10 -0.40 10.58 -0.94
N GLU A 11 -1.01 11.75 -0.98
CA GLU A 11 -0.92 12.71 0.13
C GLU A 11 -1.71 12.11 1.29
N LEU A 12 -1.02 11.68 2.35
CA LEU A 12 -1.66 11.05 3.50
C LEU A 12 -2.34 12.15 4.34
N SER A 13 -3.62 12.43 4.07
CA SER A 13 -4.45 13.10 5.08
C SER A 13 -4.76 12.09 6.17
N ALA A 14 -4.21 12.32 7.36
CA ALA A 14 -4.49 11.50 8.53
C ALA A 14 -5.95 11.70 8.96
N ALA A 15 -6.82 10.73 8.67
CA ALA A 15 -8.15 10.70 9.27
C ALA A 15 -8.02 10.46 10.78
N PRO A 16 -8.77 11.20 11.63
CA PRO A 16 -8.62 11.16 13.07
C PRO A 16 -9.09 9.81 13.62
N ALA A 17 -8.32 9.26 14.57
CA ALA A 17 -8.73 8.10 15.36
C ALA A 17 -9.82 8.55 16.35
N GLY A 18 -11.09 8.40 15.95
CA GLY A 18 -12.25 8.64 16.80
C GLY A 18 -12.86 7.34 17.31
N SER A 19 -12.91 7.18 18.63
CA SER A 19 -13.69 6.17 19.35
C SER A 19 -15.20 6.43 19.16
N GLY A 20 -15.89 5.56 18.43
CA GLY A 20 -17.34 5.61 18.28
C GLY A 20 -17.86 4.41 17.50
N GLN A 21 -18.73 3.62 18.12
CA GLN A 21 -19.48 2.56 17.45
C GLN A 21 -20.38 3.18 16.38
N GLY A 22 -20.00 3.03 15.13
CA GLY A 22 -20.77 3.43 13.96
C GLY A 22 -20.02 2.87 12.75
N GLN A 23 -20.73 2.19 11.85
CA GLN A 23 -20.17 1.49 10.68
C GLN A 23 -19.13 2.35 9.96
N GLN A 24 -17.85 2.15 10.27
CA GLN A 24 -16.76 2.86 9.60
C GLN A 24 -16.73 2.34 8.17
N LYS A 25 -17.13 3.20 7.23
CA LYS A 25 -17.01 2.95 5.79
C LYS A 25 -15.54 2.57 5.55
N PRO A 26 -15.23 1.34 5.10
CA PRO A 26 -13.85 0.90 4.97
C PRO A 26 -13.12 1.87 4.04
N LEU A 27 -11.90 2.25 4.42
CA LEU A 27 -11.02 3.03 3.55
C LEU A 27 -10.88 2.25 2.23
N ARG A 28 -11.16 2.91 1.12
CA ARG A 28 -11.19 2.28 -0.21
C ARG A 28 -10.17 2.93 -1.10
N VAL A 29 -9.45 2.10 -1.84
CA VAL A 29 -8.56 2.56 -2.90
C VAL A 29 -8.86 1.76 -4.16
N GLY A 30 -9.49 2.42 -5.15
CA GLY A 30 -9.98 1.76 -6.35
C GLY A 30 -10.92 0.59 -6.04
N PHE A 31 -10.54 -0.61 -6.50
CA PHE A 31 -11.29 -1.86 -6.28
C PHE A 31 -10.90 -2.62 -5.00
N TYR A 32 -10.07 -2.03 -4.14
CA TYR A 32 -9.57 -2.66 -2.93
C TYR A 32 -10.19 -2.05 -1.68
N ASP A 33 -10.73 -2.91 -0.82
CA ASP A 33 -11.10 -2.53 0.53
C ASP A 33 -9.86 -2.68 1.42
N ILE A 34 -9.44 -1.58 2.06
CA ILE A 34 -8.32 -1.55 3.00
C ILE A 34 -8.77 -2.15 4.32
N GLU A 35 -8.01 -3.11 4.83
CA GLU A 35 -8.30 -3.80 6.08
C GLU A 35 -7.43 -3.24 7.21
N ARG A 36 -6.37 -3.96 7.57
CA ARG A 36 -5.49 -3.67 8.70
C ARG A 36 -4.08 -3.30 8.25
N THR A 37 -3.34 -2.62 9.11
CA THR A 37 -1.91 -2.34 8.88
C THR A 37 -1.10 -3.63 9.03
N LEU A 38 -0.24 -3.91 8.05
CA LEU A 38 0.74 -5.00 8.09
C LEU A 38 2.10 -4.52 8.62
N GLY A 39 2.48 -3.28 8.33
CA GLY A 39 3.74 -2.71 8.78
C GLY A 39 3.79 -1.20 8.64
N LYS A 40 4.64 -0.57 9.43
CA LYS A 40 4.92 0.87 9.37
C LYS A 40 6.43 1.04 9.16
N GLY A 41 6.79 1.86 8.17
CA GLY A 41 8.15 2.32 7.93
C GLY A 41 8.24 3.84 8.12
N ASN A 42 9.40 4.40 7.78
CA ASN A 42 9.68 5.82 7.98
C ASN A 42 8.74 6.73 7.14
N PHE A 43 8.63 6.42 5.84
CA PHE A 43 7.87 7.22 4.86
C PHE A 43 6.69 6.47 4.25
N ALA A 44 6.42 5.26 4.76
CA ALA A 44 5.41 4.38 4.17
C ALA A 44 4.70 3.54 5.23
N VAL A 45 3.44 3.24 4.97
CA VAL A 45 2.64 2.29 5.74
C VAL A 45 2.15 1.20 4.81
N VAL A 46 2.38 -0.05 5.17
CA VAL A 46 1.89 -1.21 4.44
C VAL A 46 0.58 -1.66 5.07
N LYS A 47 -0.48 -1.76 4.28
CA LYS A 47 -1.79 -2.25 4.72
C LYS A 47 -2.19 -3.49 3.93
N LEU A 48 -2.89 -4.40 4.58
CA LEU A 48 -3.59 -5.50 3.93
C LEU A 48 -4.83 -4.93 3.27
N ALA A 49 -5.08 -5.31 2.03
CA ALA A 49 -6.29 -4.95 1.31
C ALA A 49 -6.83 -6.16 0.55
N ARG A 50 -8.11 -6.13 0.24
CA ARG A 50 -8.79 -7.21 -0.47
C ARG A 50 -9.46 -6.67 -1.72
N HIS A 51 -9.16 -7.28 -2.86
CA HIS A 51 -9.83 -6.96 -4.11
C HIS A 51 -11.30 -7.38 -4.03
N ARG A 52 -12.22 -6.47 -4.35
CA ARG A 52 -13.66 -6.68 -4.11
C ARG A 52 -14.25 -7.81 -4.95
N VAL A 53 -13.79 -7.95 -6.19
CA VAL A 53 -14.32 -8.91 -7.16
C VAL A 53 -13.63 -10.27 -7.01
N THR A 54 -12.31 -10.30 -7.11
CA THR A 54 -11.53 -11.56 -7.09
C THR A 54 -11.29 -12.11 -5.68
N LYS A 55 -11.62 -11.34 -4.64
CA LYS A 55 -11.35 -11.64 -3.23
C LYS A 55 -9.86 -11.86 -2.90
N THR A 56 -8.97 -11.51 -3.82
CA THR A 56 -7.53 -11.65 -3.65
C THR A 56 -7.02 -10.66 -2.62
N GLN A 57 -6.23 -11.14 -1.67
CA GLN A 57 -5.53 -10.29 -0.70
C GLN A 57 -4.23 -9.75 -1.29
N VAL A 58 -3.98 -8.48 -1.07
CA VAL A 58 -2.77 -7.76 -1.51
C VAL A 58 -2.21 -6.91 -0.37
N ALA A 59 -0.92 -6.64 -0.42
CA ALA A 59 -0.27 -5.65 0.43
C ALA A 59 -0.19 -4.32 -0.33
N ILE A 60 -0.72 -3.24 0.25
CA ILE A 60 -0.66 -1.90 -0.32
C ILE A 60 0.34 -1.08 0.49
N LYS A 61 1.46 -0.71 -0.15
CA LYS A 61 2.48 0.19 0.40
C LYS A 61 2.07 1.62 0.07
N ILE A 62 1.59 2.34 1.07
CA ILE A 62 1.14 3.72 0.95
C ILE A 62 2.29 4.62 1.36
N ILE A 63 2.69 5.54 0.49
CA ILE A 63 3.84 6.42 0.67
C ILE A 63 3.36 7.86 0.85
N ASP A 64 3.84 8.53 1.90
CA ASP A 64 3.54 9.93 2.17
C ASP A 64 4.54 10.86 1.46
N LYS A 65 4.05 11.58 0.45
CA LYS A 65 4.88 12.49 -0.37
C LYS A 65 5.35 13.73 0.39
N THR A 66 4.62 14.17 1.42
CA THR A 66 4.93 15.41 2.14
C THR A 66 6.20 15.30 3.00
N ARG A 67 6.57 14.07 3.36
CA ARG A 67 7.71 13.76 4.23
C ARG A 67 8.93 13.24 3.45
N LEU A 68 8.91 13.33 2.12
CA LEU A 68 9.96 12.83 1.24
C LEU A 68 10.86 13.95 0.73
N ASP A 69 12.16 13.82 0.99
CA ASP A 69 13.23 14.52 0.29
C ASP A 69 13.55 13.87 -1.06
N SER A 70 14.29 14.60 -1.90
CA SER A 70 14.66 14.18 -3.25
C SER A 70 15.45 12.86 -3.28
N SER A 71 16.33 12.61 -2.29
CA SER A 71 17.10 11.36 -2.20
C SER A 71 16.20 10.17 -1.91
N ASN A 72 15.26 10.30 -0.96
CA ASN A 72 14.33 9.21 -0.65
C ASN A 72 13.31 8.98 -1.77
N LEU A 73 12.92 10.02 -2.51
CA LEU A 73 12.10 9.87 -3.71
C LEU A 73 12.84 9.04 -4.79
N GLU A 74 14.12 9.31 -5.03
CA GLU A 74 14.94 8.52 -5.98
C GLU A 74 15.03 7.04 -5.58
N LYS A 75 15.22 6.76 -4.27
CA LYS A 75 15.22 5.38 -3.75
C LYS A 75 13.91 4.66 -4.01
N ILE A 76 12.78 5.35 -3.83
CA ILE A 76 11.45 4.77 -4.10
C ILE A 76 11.29 4.47 -5.59
N TYR A 77 11.68 5.39 -6.47
CA TYR A 77 11.66 5.14 -7.91
C TYR A 77 12.51 3.93 -8.27
N ARG A 78 13.71 3.81 -7.72
CA ARG A 78 14.59 2.67 -7.94
C ARG A 78 13.97 1.36 -7.45
N GLU A 79 13.36 1.35 -6.26
CA GLU A 79 12.66 0.18 -5.71
C GLU A 79 11.55 -0.28 -6.65
N VAL A 80 10.72 0.65 -7.14
CA VAL A 80 9.64 0.35 -8.10
C VAL A 80 10.19 -0.21 -9.41
N GLN A 81 11.27 0.36 -9.95
CA GLN A 81 11.89 -0.14 -11.19
C GLN A 81 12.42 -1.57 -11.03
N ILE A 82 13.14 -1.84 -9.93
CA ILE A 82 13.65 -3.18 -9.63
C ILE A 82 12.48 -4.16 -9.50
N MET A 83 11.43 -3.81 -8.75
CA MET A 83 10.28 -4.69 -8.57
C MET A 83 9.51 -4.98 -9.87
N LYS A 84 9.49 -4.05 -10.83
CA LYS A 84 8.88 -4.27 -12.16
C LYS A 84 9.64 -5.29 -13.00
N LEU A 85 10.96 -5.36 -12.85
CA LEU A 85 11.83 -6.28 -13.58
C LEU A 85 11.83 -7.70 -12.99
N LEU A 86 11.44 -7.84 -11.72
CA LEU A 86 11.45 -9.12 -11.01
C LEU A 86 10.19 -9.93 -11.31
N ASN A 87 10.38 -11.10 -11.94
CA ASN A 87 9.32 -12.09 -12.16
C ASN A 87 9.82 -13.49 -11.75
N HIS A 88 9.82 -13.75 -10.45
CA HIS A 88 10.31 -15.01 -9.88
C HIS A 88 9.30 -15.58 -8.88
N PRO A 89 9.08 -16.91 -8.83
CA PRO A 89 8.11 -17.51 -7.93
C PRO A 89 8.34 -17.14 -6.46
N HIS A 90 9.59 -17.03 -6.01
CA HIS A 90 9.90 -16.74 -4.62
C HIS A 90 10.10 -15.26 -4.30
N ILE A 91 9.80 -14.36 -5.25
CA ILE A 91 9.90 -12.91 -5.08
C ILE A 91 8.50 -12.31 -5.19
N ILE A 92 8.19 -11.37 -4.31
CA ILE A 92 6.89 -10.67 -4.32
C ILE A 92 6.77 -9.88 -5.62
N LYS A 93 5.65 -10.07 -6.31
CA LYS A 93 5.36 -9.36 -7.56
C LYS A 93 4.63 -8.05 -7.28
N LEU A 94 5.10 -6.99 -7.92
CA LEU A 94 4.38 -5.71 -7.97
C LEU A 94 3.21 -5.84 -8.96
N TYR A 95 2.01 -5.48 -8.50
CA TYR A 95 0.82 -5.33 -9.30
C TYR A 95 0.53 -3.83 -9.45
N GLN A 96 0.36 -3.43 -10.71
CA GLN A 96 0.03 -2.10 -11.26
C GLN A 96 0.35 -0.86 -10.41
#